data_AF-A0A1G7XLH6-F1
#
_entry.id   AF-A0A1G7XLH6-F1
#
_cell.length_a   1.000
_cell.length_b   1.000
_cell.length_c   1.000
_cell.angle_alpha   90.00
_cell.angle_beta   90.00
_cell.angle_gamma   90.00
#
_symmetry.space_group_name_H-M   'P 1'
#
loop_
_entity.id
_entity.type
_entity.pdbx_description
1 polymer ?
#
loop_
_entity_poly.entity_id
_entity_poly.type
_entity_poly.pdbx_seq_one_letter_code
_entity_poly.pdbx_strand_id
1 'polypeptide(L)'
;MTDLDGTWEDEADWSAFDGLDSEDGEDTTPPQPVLAVVGRPNVGKSTLVNRIIGRREAVVQDVPGVTRDRVAYDALWNGRKFTVVDTGGWEPDAQGLQAAVAAQAELAMATADVILVVVDATVGATATEEAVAKVLRRSKKPVILCASKVDDDRLTADVASLWSLGLGEPFPVSGLHGRGSGDLLDVILQKLPETPRDDFGARSGGPRRVALVGKPNVGKSSLLNRLTGENRSVVDSVAGTTVDPVDSLVELDGEIWRFVDTAGLRKRVKFESGAEYYASLRTKSAIETAEVAIVLLDAHEPLSEQDLRVLTMVVESGRACVLAFNKWDLVDEDRRNEMIRELERGLVRVPWADKVNISALTGRAVHKLAPALRTALNSWDTRVPTGRLNQWLSDLIAATPPPVRGGKQPKVLFATQASTRPPTFVLFTTGFLEASYRRFIERKLREEFGFEGSPVRISVRVREKKKAGSGKK
;
A
#
# COMPACT_ATOMS: atom_id res chain seq x y z
N MET A 1 16.39 62.99 12.75
CA MET A 1 16.08 61.78 13.53
C MET A 1 15.54 60.79 12.52
N THR A 2 16.48 59.96 12.10
CA THR A 2 16.59 59.04 10.96
C THR A 2 15.66 57.85 11.11
N ASP A 3 14.84 57.54 10.11
CA ASP A 3 15.10 56.59 9.01
C ASP A 3 15.43 55.17 9.48
N LEU A 4 14.61 54.20 9.07
CA LEU A 4 15.07 53.08 8.23
C LEU A 4 13.92 52.15 7.87
N ASP A 5 13.72 52.05 6.56
CA ASP A 5 12.97 51.05 5.83
C ASP A 5 13.48 49.63 6.12
N GLY A 6 12.56 48.67 6.05
CA GLY A 6 12.85 47.23 6.20
C GLY A 6 11.98 46.43 5.25
N THR A 7 12.19 46.68 3.95
CA THR A 7 11.86 45.76 2.86
C THR A 7 12.40 44.38 3.20
N TRP A 8 11.52 43.38 3.26
CA TRP A 8 11.95 41.98 3.23
C TRP A 8 12.17 41.61 1.76
N GLU A 9 13.31 42.05 1.21
CA GLU A 9 13.92 41.38 0.07
C GLU A 9 14.56 40.10 0.59
N ASP A 10 13.98 38.97 0.21
CA ASP A 10 14.69 37.70 -0.01
C ASP A 10 13.80 36.84 -0.92
N GLU A 11 13.66 37.29 -2.16
CA GLU A 11 13.11 36.49 -3.28
C GLU A 11 14.11 35.39 -3.74
N ALA A 12 15.30 35.31 -3.13
CA ALA A 12 16.38 34.44 -3.56
C ALA A 12 16.32 32.98 -3.05
N ASP A 13 15.39 32.65 -2.14
CA ASP A 13 15.23 31.27 -1.63
C ASP A 13 14.17 30.45 -2.41
N TRP A 14 13.55 31.05 -3.44
CA TRP A 14 12.47 30.44 -4.22
C TRP A 14 12.93 29.79 -5.54
N SER A 15 14.19 29.96 -5.95
CA SER A 15 14.72 29.36 -7.18
C SER A 15 15.25 27.93 -7.02
N ALA A 16 15.27 27.38 -5.80
CA ALA A 16 15.84 26.05 -5.54
C ALA A 16 14.85 24.88 -5.70
N PHE A 17 13.56 25.15 -6.00
CA PHE A 17 12.52 24.12 -6.10
C PHE A 17 11.69 24.14 -7.40
N ASP A 18 12.01 25.03 -8.35
CA ASP A 18 11.39 25.06 -9.70
C ASP A 18 12.08 24.12 -10.70
N GLY A 19 13.00 23.27 -10.25
CA GLY A 19 13.85 22.41 -11.09
C GLY A 19 13.37 20.97 -11.27
N LEU A 20 12.07 20.69 -11.26
CA LEU A 20 11.53 19.36 -11.61
C LEU A 20 10.26 19.49 -12.45
N ASP A 21 10.35 20.21 -13.57
CA ASP A 21 9.43 20.06 -14.70
C ASP A 21 10.24 20.00 -16.00
N SER A 22 9.74 19.18 -16.92
CA SER A 22 10.27 18.77 -18.24
C SER A 22 11.33 17.67 -18.25
N GLU A 23 10.93 16.48 -18.68
CA GLU A 23 11.23 16.01 -20.04
C GLU A 23 10.29 14.85 -20.41
N ASP A 24 9.48 15.06 -21.46
CA ASP A 24 8.83 14.00 -22.22
C ASP A 24 9.93 13.14 -22.86
N GLY A 25 10.33 12.07 -22.17
CA GLY A 25 11.26 11.05 -22.64
C GLY A 25 10.57 9.69 -22.61
N GLU A 26 10.81 8.88 -23.65
CA GLU A 26 10.30 7.51 -23.80
C GLU A 26 10.24 6.73 -22.46
N ASP A 27 9.10 6.08 -22.21
CA ASP A 27 8.80 5.24 -21.03
C ASP A 27 9.85 4.13 -20.82
N THR A 28 11.01 4.46 -20.27
CA THR A 28 11.92 3.50 -19.66
C THR A 28 11.67 3.53 -18.16
N THR A 29 10.71 2.73 -17.70
CA THR A 29 10.55 2.50 -16.26
C THR A 29 11.89 1.97 -15.73
N PRO A 30 12.53 2.61 -14.73
CA PRO A 30 13.80 2.12 -14.22
C PRO A 30 13.60 0.67 -13.74
N PRO A 31 14.56 -0.24 -13.99
CA PRO A 31 14.44 -1.63 -13.60
C PRO A 31 14.17 -1.74 -12.10
N GLN A 32 13.18 -2.54 -11.71
CA GLN A 32 12.84 -2.71 -10.30
C GLN A 32 14.03 -3.32 -9.55
N PRO A 33 14.38 -2.79 -8.35
CA PRO A 33 15.46 -3.30 -7.54
C PRO A 33 15.25 -4.76 -7.21
N VAL A 34 16.31 -5.55 -7.30
CA VAL A 34 16.24 -6.99 -7.13
C VAL A 34 16.86 -7.41 -5.79
N LEU A 35 16.08 -8.09 -4.96
CA LEU A 35 16.52 -8.78 -3.76
C LEU A 35 16.70 -10.27 -4.07
N ALA A 36 17.93 -10.79 -4.07
CA ALA A 36 18.15 -12.23 -4.15
C ALA A 36 18.17 -12.85 -2.75
N VAL A 37 17.41 -13.93 -2.56
CA VAL A 37 17.40 -14.68 -1.30
C VAL A 37 18.17 -15.98 -1.48
N VAL A 38 19.28 -16.11 -0.75
CA VAL A 38 20.23 -17.22 -0.85
C VAL A 38 20.31 -17.95 0.49
N GLY A 39 20.46 -19.27 0.46
CA GLY A 39 20.63 -20.09 1.66
C GLY A 39 20.44 -21.56 1.36
N ARG A 40 20.95 -22.41 2.25
CA ARG A 40 20.81 -23.88 2.17
C ARG A 40 19.32 -24.29 2.11
N PRO A 41 18.96 -25.46 1.55
CA PRO A 41 17.62 -26.01 1.70
C PRO A 41 17.17 -26.07 3.18
N ASN A 42 15.86 -25.92 3.42
CA ASN A 42 15.20 -26.07 4.73
C ASN A 42 15.58 -25.07 5.84
N VAL A 43 16.33 -24.01 5.52
CA VAL A 43 16.64 -22.93 6.48
C VAL A 43 15.44 -22.03 6.79
N GLY A 44 14.40 -22.04 5.94
CA GLY A 44 13.21 -21.18 6.08
C GLY A 44 13.09 -20.09 5.01
N LYS A 45 13.89 -20.17 3.93
CA LYS A 45 13.88 -19.23 2.79
C LYS A 45 12.49 -18.99 2.23
N SER A 46 11.76 -20.04 1.82
CA SER A 46 10.43 -19.88 1.21
C SER A 46 9.38 -19.36 2.21
N THR A 47 9.50 -19.68 3.50
CA THR A 47 8.66 -19.10 4.56
C THR A 47 8.89 -17.59 4.68
N LEU A 48 10.16 -17.15 4.62
CA LEU A 48 10.52 -15.74 4.66
C LEU A 48 10.09 -15.02 3.37
N VAL A 49 10.30 -15.61 2.20
CA VAL A 49 9.85 -15.05 0.91
C VAL A 49 8.34 -14.83 0.90
N ASN A 50 7.55 -15.83 1.33
CA ASN A 50 6.10 -15.70 1.46
C ASN A 50 5.67 -14.56 2.39
N ARG A 51 6.46 -14.32 3.45
CA ARG A 51 6.21 -13.21 4.36
C ARG A 51 6.54 -11.86 3.73
N ILE A 52 7.64 -11.77 2.98
CA ILE A 52 8.06 -10.55 2.27
C ILE A 52 7.03 -10.15 1.22
N ILE A 53 6.49 -11.11 0.46
CA ILE A 53 5.53 -10.85 -0.63
C ILE A 53 4.10 -10.64 -0.13
N GLY A 54 3.81 -10.90 1.15
CA GLY A 54 2.47 -10.72 1.75
C GLY A 54 1.39 -11.71 1.27
N ARG A 55 1.75 -12.70 0.45
CA ARG A 55 0.87 -13.74 -0.13
C ARG A 55 1.57 -15.11 -0.14
N ARG A 56 0.80 -16.22 -0.16
CA ARG A 56 1.36 -17.59 -0.25
C ARG A 56 1.58 -18.00 -1.72
N GLU A 57 2.56 -17.40 -2.40
CA GLU A 57 2.94 -17.79 -3.77
C GLU A 57 4.17 -18.70 -3.83
N ALA A 58 5.10 -18.59 -2.88
CA ALA A 58 6.21 -19.53 -2.77
C ALA A 58 5.70 -20.82 -2.13
N VAL A 59 5.11 -21.71 -2.92
CA VAL A 59 4.56 -22.98 -2.41
C VAL A 59 5.67 -23.78 -1.72
N VAL A 60 5.52 -23.95 -0.40
CA VAL A 60 6.17 -25.01 0.38
C VAL A 60 5.50 -26.31 -0.06
N GLN A 61 6.11 -27.00 -1.01
CA GLN A 61 5.77 -28.38 -1.36
C GLN A 61 7.06 -29.16 -1.26
N ASP A 62 7.19 -29.89 -0.15
CA ASP A 62 8.13 -30.99 0.03
C ASP A 62 7.64 -32.18 -0.81
N VAL A 63 7.65 -32.04 -2.13
CA VAL A 63 7.40 -33.15 -3.06
C VAL A 63 8.66 -33.34 -3.90
N PRO A 64 9.43 -34.42 -3.67
CA PRO A 64 10.63 -34.73 -4.45
C PRO A 64 10.27 -34.92 -5.93
N GLY A 65 11.00 -34.26 -6.84
CA GLY A 65 10.96 -34.57 -8.29
C GLY A 65 10.43 -33.51 -9.26
N VAL A 66 10.34 -32.23 -8.90
CA VAL A 66 10.02 -31.15 -9.86
C VAL A 66 11.16 -30.14 -9.96
N THR A 67 11.77 -30.04 -11.14
CA THR A 67 12.74 -29.01 -11.50
C THR A 67 12.07 -27.64 -11.39
N ARG A 68 12.39 -26.89 -10.33
CA ARG A 68 11.89 -25.54 -10.10
C ARG A 68 12.81 -24.52 -10.78
N ASP A 69 12.36 -23.98 -11.90
CA ASP A 69 12.94 -22.77 -12.48
C ASP A 69 12.84 -21.58 -11.51
N ARG A 70 13.76 -20.63 -11.67
CA ARG A 70 13.92 -19.43 -10.81
C ARG A 70 12.60 -18.67 -10.74
N VAL A 71 12.05 -18.51 -9.54
CA VAL A 71 10.80 -17.76 -9.34
C VAL A 71 11.13 -16.37 -8.82
N ALA A 72 10.78 -15.36 -9.61
CA ALA A 72 10.80 -13.96 -9.24
C ALA A 72 9.40 -13.56 -8.75
N TYR A 73 9.33 -12.85 -7.63
CA TYR A 73 8.08 -12.38 -7.04
C TYR A 73 8.13 -10.87 -6.84
N ASP A 74 7.03 -10.19 -7.11
CA ASP A 74 6.92 -8.77 -6.78
C ASP A 74 6.67 -8.58 -5.28
N ALA A 75 7.39 -7.65 -4.66
CA ALA A 75 7.22 -7.28 -3.27
C ALA A 75 7.00 -5.76 -3.12
N LEU A 76 6.19 -5.41 -2.13
CA LEU A 76 5.88 -4.02 -1.77
C LEU A 76 6.06 -3.87 -0.27
N TRP A 77 6.99 -3.00 0.14
CA TRP A 77 7.18 -2.63 1.55
C TRP A 77 7.33 -1.12 1.66
N ASN A 78 6.63 -0.48 2.62
CA ASN A 78 6.66 0.98 2.83
C ASN A 78 6.50 1.81 1.54
N GLY A 79 5.66 1.34 0.62
CA GLY A 79 5.41 2.00 -0.67
C GLY A 79 6.54 1.88 -1.69
N ARG A 80 7.56 1.06 -1.45
CA ARG A 80 8.64 0.77 -2.42
C ARG A 80 8.47 -0.62 -3.02
N LYS A 81 8.43 -0.67 -4.34
CA LYS A 81 8.42 -1.92 -5.12
C LYS A 81 9.84 -2.45 -5.32
N PHE A 82 10.00 -3.75 -5.18
CA PHE A 82 11.22 -4.49 -5.49
C PHE A 82 10.87 -5.93 -5.85
N THR A 83 11.74 -6.58 -6.62
CA THR A 83 11.57 -7.97 -7.03
C THR A 83 12.37 -8.87 -6.09
N VAL A 84 11.72 -9.91 -5.54
CA VAL A 84 12.37 -10.95 -4.75
C VAL A 84 12.63 -12.15 -5.65
N VAL A 85 13.90 -12.52 -5.80
CA VAL A 85 14.31 -13.72 -6.53
C VAL A 85 14.66 -14.79 -5.52
N ASP A 86 13.82 -15.84 -5.43
CA ASP A 86 14.15 -17.04 -4.66
C ASP A 86 15.09 -17.89 -5.51
N THR A 87 16.35 -18.01 -5.10
CA THR A 87 17.31 -18.90 -5.77
C THR A 87 17.04 -20.36 -5.35
N GLY A 88 15.79 -20.82 -5.51
CA GLY A 88 15.25 -22.09 -5.01
C GLY A 88 16.21 -23.27 -5.09
N GLY A 89 16.12 -24.15 -4.08
CA GLY A 89 17.07 -25.23 -3.82
C GLY A 89 17.17 -26.21 -4.98
N TRP A 90 18.34 -26.24 -5.62
CA TRP A 90 18.78 -27.44 -6.32
C TRP A 90 19.00 -28.54 -5.27
N GLU A 91 18.55 -29.76 -5.55
CA GLU A 91 19.07 -30.97 -4.89
C GLU A 91 20.26 -31.45 -5.72
N PRO A 92 21.50 -30.99 -5.43
CA PRO A 92 22.64 -31.80 -5.77
C PRO A 92 22.65 -33.00 -4.84
N ASP A 93 23.05 -34.16 -5.34
CA ASP A 93 23.46 -35.27 -4.49
C ASP A 93 24.41 -34.75 -3.39
N ALA A 94 24.38 -35.37 -2.21
CA ALA A 94 25.10 -34.91 -1.01
C ALA A 94 26.60 -34.61 -1.21
N GLN A 95 27.19 -35.09 -2.32
CA GLN A 95 28.58 -34.83 -2.72
C GLN A 95 28.82 -33.45 -3.38
N GLY A 96 27.78 -32.65 -3.67
CA GLY A 96 27.90 -31.37 -4.41
C GLY A 96 27.16 -30.15 -3.82
N LEU A 97 26.60 -30.26 -2.61
CA LEU A 97 25.74 -29.21 -2.02
C LEU A 97 26.46 -27.87 -1.82
N GLN A 98 27.71 -27.90 -1.36
CA GLN A 98 28.48 -26.67 -1.14
C GLN A 98 28.74 -25.93 -2.46
N ALA A 99 29.06 -26.66 -3.53
CA ALA A 99 29.34 -26.08 -4.85
C ALA A 99 28.06 -25.49 -5.48
N ALA A 100 26.91 -26.17 -5.34
CA ALA A 100 25.65 -25.68 -5.86
C ALA A 100 25.19 -24.39 -5.16
N VAL A 101 25.27 -24.32 -3.82
CA VAL A 101 24.87 -23.11 -3.08
C VAL A 101 25.88 -21.97 -3.30
N ALA A 102 27.16 -22.28 -3.47
CA ALA A 102 28.17 -21.29 -3.88
C ALA A 102 27.87 -20.70 -5.27
N ALA A 103 27.48 -21.53 -6.26
CA ALA A 103 27.08 -21.05 -7.58
C ALA A 103 25.83 -20.16 -7.53
N GLN A 104 24.86 -20.46 -6.63
CA GLN A 104 23.71 -19.57 -6.39
C GLN A 104 24.14 -18.22 -5.82
N ALA A 105 25.11 -18.19 -4.92
CA ALA A 105 25.67 -16.97 -4.38
C ALA A 105 26.39 -16.13 -5.45
N GLU A 106 27.18 -16.77 -6.34
CA GLU A 106 27.83 -16.09 -7.47
C GLU A 106 26.81 -15.48 -8.44
N LEU A 107 25.74 -16.23 -8.73
CA LEU A 107 24.66 -15.73 -9.56
C LEU A 107 23.94 -14.54 -8.91
N ALA A 108 23.62 -14.63 -7.62
CA ALA A 108 23.02 -13.53 -6.87
C ALA A 108 23.90 -12.26 -6.91
N MET A 109 25.23 -12.43 -6.83
CA MET A 109 26.19 -11.35 -7.01
C MET A 109 26.12 -10.73 -8.41
N ALA A 110 25.78 -11.49 -9.45
CA ALA A 110 25.65 -10.97 -10.81
C ALA A 110 24.33 -10.22 -11.02
N THR A 111 23.21 -10.74 -10.50
CA THR A 111 21.86 -10.30 -10.90
C THR A 111 21.08 -9.46 -9.89
N ALA A 112 21.42 -9.52 -8.59
CA ALA A 112 20.66 -8.81 -7.55
C ALA A 112 21.17 -7.38 -7.35
N ASP A 113 20.45 -6.51 -6.67
CA ASP A 113 21.01 -5.27 -6.12
C ASP A 113 21.41 -5.44 -4.66
N VAL A 114 20.65 -6.25 -3.91
CA VAL A 114 20.92 -6.65 -2.53
C VAL A 114 20.79 -8.16 -2.39
N ILE A 115 21.65 -8.77 -1.57
CA ILE A 115 21.65 -10.21 -1.32
C ILE A 115 21.27 -10.48 0.14
N LEU A 116 20.21 -11.25 0.34
CA LEU A 116 19.77 -11.73 1.65
C LEU A 116 20.21 -13.17 1.86
N VAL A 117 21.09 -13.40 2.82
CA VAL A 117 21.57 -14.74 3.20
C VAL A 117 20.75 -15.23 4.37
N VAL A 118 20.02 -16.33 4.19
CA VAL A 118 19.16 -16.92 5.23
C VAL A 118 19.86 -18.13 5.85
N VAL A 119 20.06 -18.08 7.16
CA VAL A 119 20.70 -19.13 7.96
C VAL A 119 19.78 -19.53 9.10
N ASP A 120 19.59 -20.83 9.31
CA ASP A 120 18.85 -21.34 10.44
C ASP A 120 19.62 -21.12 11.75
N ALA A 121 19.09 -20.26 12.61
CA ALA A 121 19.72 -19.93 13.89
C ALA A 121 19.88 -21.17 14.79
N THR A 122 18.96 -22.15 14.69
CA THR A 122 18.98 -23.35 15.55
C THR A 122 20.07 -24.34 15.16
N VAL A 123 20.57 -24.26 13.92
CA VAL A 123 21.64 -25.12 13.40
C VAL A 123 22.99 -24.41 13.48
N GLY A 124 23.01 -23.10 13.28
CA GLY A 124 24.24 -22.30 13.24
C GLY A 124 24.96 -22.38 11.89
N ALA A 125 26.20 -21.86 11.86
CA ALA A 125 27.04 -21.86 10.66
C ALA A 125 27.59 -23.26 10.35
N THR A 126 27.16 -23.86 9.23
CA THR A 126 27.77 -25.12 8.73
C THR A 126 28.78 -24.84 7.63
N ALA A 127 29.51 -25.87 7.20
CA ALA A 127 30.44 -25.79 6.06
C ALA A 127 29.78 -25.23 4.77
N THR A 128 28.47 -25.40 4.61
CA THR A 128 27.72 -24.84 3.47
C THR A 128 27.58 -23.32 3.61
N GLU A 129 27.15 -22.82 4.77
CA GLU A 129 27.04 -21.38 5.03
C GLU A 129 28.42 -20.69 5.02
N GLU A 130 29.48 -21.36 5.49
CA GLU A 130 30.86 -20.86 5.40
C GLU A 130 31.34 -20.72 3.94
N ALA A 131 31.02 -21.71 3.08
CA ALA A 131 31.34 -21.65 1.66
C ALA A 131 30.61 -20.49 0.96
N VAL A 132 29.32 -20.31 1.26
CA VAL A 132 28.52 -19.19 0.76
C VAL A 132 29.08 -17.85 1.23
N ALA A 133 29.41 -17.73 2.53
CA ALA A 133 29.99 -16.53 3.08
C ALA A 133 31.35 -16.20 2.43
N LYS A 134 32.18 -17.21 2.15
CA LYS A 134 33.47 -17.02 1.45
C LYS A 134 33.30 -16.42 0.06
N VAL A 135 32.26 -16.84 -0.68
CA VAL A 135 31.91 -16.27 -1.99
C VAL A 135 31.39 -14.84 -1.83
N LEU A 136 30.38 -14.65 -0.97
CA LEU A 136 29.67 -13.37 -0.82
C LEU A 136 30.53 -12.26 -0.19
N ARG A 137 31.57 -12.58 0.58
CA ARG A 137 32.56 -11.59 1.05
C ARG A 137 33.30 -10.87 -0.09
N ARG A 138 33.30 -11.44 -1.30
CA ARG A 138 33.87 -10.80 -2.51
C ARG A 138 32.86 -9.92 -3.26
N SER A 139 31.60 -9.95 -2.84
CA SER A 139 30.54 -9.15 -3.44
C SER A 139 30.79 -7.66 -3.23
N LYS A 140 30.63 -6.89 -4.31
CA LYS A 140 30.53 -5.42 -4.23
C LYS A 140 29.11 -4.95 -3.88
N LYS A 141 28.13 -5.87 -3.91
CA LYS A 141 26.73 -5.61 -3.60
C LYS A 141 26.48 -5.80 -2.11
N PRO A 142 25.58 -5.01 -1.48
CA PRO A 142 25.26 -5.18 -0.07
C PRO A 142 24.73 -6.58 0.23
N VAL A 143 25.33 -7.21 1.24
CA VAL A 143 24.89 -8.51 1.78
C VAL A 143 24.25 -8.27 3.15
N ILE A 144 23.14 -8.96 3.41
CA ILE A 144 22.41 -8.93 4.69
C ILE A 144 22.30 -10.36 5.20
N LEU A 145 22.67 -10.58 6.45
CA LEU A 145 22.58 -11.89 7.10
C LEU A 145 21.29 -11.98 7.92
N CYS A 146 20.43 -12.93 7.60
CA CYS A 146 19.18 -13.21 8.30
C CYS A 146 19.29 -14.53 9.06
N ALA A 147 19.16 -14.46 10.38
CA ALA A 147 19.06 -15.61 11.26
C ALA A 147 17.58 -16.02 11.39
N SER A 148 17.17 -17.04 10.66
CA SER A 148 15.78 -17.51 10.62
C SER A 148 15.46 -18.51 11.75
N LYS A 149 14.16 -18.72 12.00
CA LYS A 149 13.59 -19.59 13.05
C LYS A 149 13.87 -19.11 14.48
N VAL A 150 14.04 -17.80 14.64
CA VAL A 150 14.20 -17.17 15.97
C VAL A 150 12.81 -16.88 16.56
N ASP A 151 12.21 -17.91 17.15
CA ASP A 151 10.84 -17.85 17.67
C ASP A 151 10.74 -17.30 19.10
N ASP A 152 11.83 -17.32 19.87
CA ASP A 152 11.93 -16.84 21.26
C ASP A 152 13.30 -16.19 21.56
N ASP A 153 13.36 -15.36 22.60
CA ASP A 153 14.55 -14.59 23.00
C ASP A 153 15.72 -15.46 23.48
N ARG A 154 15.47 -16.72 23.82
CA ARG A 154 16.51 -17.71 24.19
C ARG A 154 17.50 -18.00 23.07
N LEU A 155 17.09 -17.84 21.81
CA LEU A 155 17.91 -18.09 20.62
C LEU A 155 18.85 -16.93 20.28
N THR A 156 18.88 -15.86 21.08
CA THR A 156 19.78 -14.70 20.89
C THR A 156 21.26 -15.12 20.94
N ALA A 157 21.60 -16.10 21.78
CA ALA A 157 22.97 -16.63 21.87
C ALA A 157 23.37 -17.39 20.59
N ASP A 158 22.43 -18.11 19.98
CA ASP A 158 22.70 -18.85 18.73
C ASP A 158 22.86 -17.89 17.54
N VAL A 159 22.09 -16.80 17.53
CA VAL A 159 22.31 -15.69 16.57
C VAL A 159 23.70 -15.08 16.74
N ALA A 160 24.20 -14.96 17.97
CA ALA A 160 25.56 -14.47 18.26
C ALA A 160 26.67 -15.26 17.56
N SER A 161 26.48 -16.57 17.38
CA SER A 161 27.46 -17.42 16.71
C SER A 161 27.65 -17.09 15.23
N LEU A 162 26.63 -16.52 14.58
CA LEU A 162 26.62 -16.26 13.13
C LEU A 162 27.50 -15.08 12.70
N TRP A 163 27.96 -14.24 13.64
CA TRP A 163 28.96 -13.21 13.36
C TRP A 163 30.26 -13.81 12.79
N SER A 164 30.57 -15.07 13.13
CA SER A 164 31.74 -15.80 12.60
C SER A 164 31.75 -15.92 11.06
N LEU A 165 30.60 -15.82 10.41
CA LEU A 165 30.49 -15.84 8.94
C LEU A 165 31.09 -14.58 8.30
N GLY A 166 31.26 -13.49 9.06
CA GLY A 166 31.87 -12.25 8.56
C GLY A 166 31.05 -11.54 7.49
N LEU A 167 29.71 -11.66 7.54
CA LEU A 167 28.76 -11.01 6.63
C LEU A 167 28.06 -9.78 7.25
N GLY A 168 28.52 -9.33 8.42
CA GLY A 168 27.91 -8.24 9.19
C GLY A 168 27.02 -8.74 10.33
N GLU A 169 26.22 -7.83 10.88
CA GLU A 169 25.27 -8.12 11.96
C GLU A 169 24.14 -9.07 11.46
N PRO A 170 23.91 -10.22 12.13
CA PRO A 170 22.82 -11.12 11.83
C PRO A 170 21.49 -10.58 12.38
N PHE A 171 20.49 -10.48 11.51
CA PHE A 171 19.13 -10.04 11.85
C PHE A 171 18.26 -11.23 12.26
N PRO A 172 17.79 -11.30 13.52
CA PRO A 172 16.95 -12.39 14.00
C PRO A 172 15.51 -12.27 13.45
N VAL A 173 15.02 -13.33 12.80
CA VAL A 173 13.69 -13.35 12.19
C VAL A 173 12.97 -14.68 12.44
N SER A 174 11.69 -14.59 12.82
CA SER A 174 10.76 -15.71 12.70
C SER A 174 9.91 -15.53 11.44
N GLY A 175 10.19 -16.32 10.40
CA GLY A 175 9.36 -16.34 9.20
C GLY A 175 7.93 -16.83 9.49
N LEU A 176 7.75 -17.70 10.49
CA LEU A 176 6.44 -18.24 10.84
C LEU A 176 5.62 -17.24 11.67
N HIS A 177 6.20 -16.66 12.72
CA HIS A 177 5.51 -15.77 13.66
C HIS A 177 5.63 -14.28 13.33
N GLY A 178 6.54 -13.90 12.44
CA GLY A 178 6.71 -12.52 11.96
C GLY A 178 7.63 -11.63 12.78
N ARG A 179 8.20 -12.15 13.87
CA ARG A 179 9.18 -11.44 14.70
C ARG A 179 10.37 -10.98 13.84
N GLY A 180 10.78 -9.73 13.97
CA GLY A 180 11.95 -9.14 13.30
C GLY A 180 11.85 -8.94 11.78
N SER A 181 10.76 -9.41 11.15
CA SER A 181 10.63 -9.33 9.69
C SER A 181 10.45 -7.90 9.14
N GLY A 182 9.79 -7.03 9.89
CA GLY A 182 9.65 -5.61 9.52
C GLY A 182 10.97 -4.85 9.59
N ASP A 183 11.72 -5.02 10.68
CA ASP A 183 13.04 -4.40 10.86
C ASP A 183 14.02 -4.88 9.76
N LEU A 184 14.00 -6.17 9.43
CA LEU A 184 14.79 -6.71 8.31
C LEU A 184 14.40 -6.05 6.98
N LEU A 185 13.10 -5.89 6.71
CA LEU A 185 12.61 -5.26 5.48
C LEU A 185 12.99 -3.79 5.38
N ASP A 186 12.98 -3.06 6.50
CA ASP A 186 13.45 -1.67 6.53
C ASP A 186 14.94 -1.56 6.19
N VAL A 187 15.77 -2.46 6.72
CA VAL A 187 17.21 -2.53 6.39
C VAL A 187 17.44 -2.92 4.93
N ILE A 188 16.65 -3.85 4.39
CA ILE A 188 16.68 -4.21 2.97
C ILE A 188 16.41 -2.99 2.10
N LEU A 189 15.34 -2.24 2.38
CA LEU A 189 15.00 -1.04 1.60
C LEU A 189 16.08 0.05 1.68
N GLN A 190 16.72 0.24 2.82
CA GLN A 190 17.83 1.20 2.96
C GLN A 190 19.03 0.86 2.06
N LYS A 191 19.22 -0.42 1.74
CA LYS A 191 20.34 -0.91 0.92
C LYS A 191 20.00 -1.09 -0.55
N LEU A 192 18.72 -1.22 -0.90
CA LEU A 192 18.28 -1.28 -2.30
C LEU A 192 18.43 0.10 -2.96
N PRO A 193 18.87 0.16 -4.24
CA PRO A 193 18.85 1.38 -5.04
C PRO A 193 17.50 2.07 -4.91
N GLU A 194 17.49 3.40 -4.78
CA GLU A 194 16.24 4.14 -4.70
C GLU A 194 15.42 3.90 -5.95
N THR A 195 14.28 3.25 -5.78
CA THR A 195 13.18 3.31 -6.74
C THR A 195 12.31 4.48 -6.38
N PRO A 196 11.69 5.14 -7.38
CA PRO A 196 10.51 5.95 -7.12
C PRO A 196 9.63 5.13 -6.19
N ARG A 197 9.21 5.74 -5.08
CA ARG A 197 8.12 5.13 -4.32
C ARG A 197 7.02 4.87 -5.34
N ASP A 198 6.32 3.76 -5.18
CA ASP A 198 5.00 3.61 -5.75
C ASP A 198 4.09 4.59 -5.00
N ASP A 199 4.45 5.86 -5.05
CA ASP A 199 3.55 6.96 -5.05
C ASP A 199 2.59 6.52 -6.12
N PHE A 200 1.37 6.27 -5.69
CA PHE A 200 0.29 6.02 -6.59
C PHE A 200 0.16 7.12 -7.67
N GLY A 201 1.00 8.18 -7.70
CA GLY A 201 1.04 9.39 -8.51
C GLY A 201 1.48 9.27 -9.97
N ALA A 202 2.30 8.29 -10.37
CA ALA A 202 2.47 8.01 -11.80
C ALA A 202 1.28 7.15 -12.27
N ARG A 203 0.51 7.61 -13.26
CA ARG A 203 -0.45 6.73 -13.95
C ARG A 203 0.38 5.63 -14.63
N SER A 204 0.57 4.49 -13.96
CA SER A 204 1.09 3.30 -14.62
C SER A 204 0.13 3.00 -15.76
N GLY A 205 0.62 3.06 -17.00
CA GLY A 205 -0.20 2.84 -18.18
C GLY A 205 -1.01 1.54 -18.03
N GLY A 206 -2.34 1.64 -18.09
CA GLY A 206 -3.23 0.49 -17.96
C GLY A 206 -4.59 0.81 -17.32
N PRO A 207 -5.52 -0.17 -17.32
CA PRO A 207 -6.82 -0.05 -16.67
C PRO A 207 -6.74 0.33 -15.19
N ARG A 208 -7.63 1.23 -14.73
CA ARG A 208 -7.72 1.60 -13.31
C ARG A 208 -8.07 0.39 -12.45
N ARG A 209 -7.48 0.31 -11.26
CA ARG A 209 -7.61 -0.85 -10.36
C ARG A 209 -8.76 -0.67 -9.37
N VAL A 210 -9.68 -1.62 -9.37
CA VAL A 210 -10.92 -1.60 -8.58
C VAL A 210 -10.96 -2.80 -7.63
N ALA A 211 -11.13 -2.57 -6.33
CA ALA A 211 -11.46 -3.62 -5.37
C ALA A 211 -12.97 -3.74 -5.22
N LEU A 212 -13.52 -4.96 -5.27
CA LEU A 212 -14.92 -5.23 -4.92
C LEU A 212 -15.00 -5.90 -3.54
N VAL A 213 -15.40 -5.12 -2.54
CA VAL A 213 -15.38 -5.54 -1.12
C VAL A 213 -16.77 -5.46 -0.49
N GLY A 214 -16.97 -6.12 0.65
CA GLY A 214 -18.24 -6.16 1.37
C GLY A 214 -18.44 -7.46 2.13
N LYS A 215 -19.45 -7.54 2.99
CA LYS A 215 -19.74 -8.74 3.80
C LYS A 215 -20.04 -9.99 2.94
N PRO A 216 -19.91 -11.22 3.47
CA PRO A 216 -20.34 -12.44 2.78
C PRO A 216 -21.80 -12.33 2.28
N ASN A 217 -22.12 -12.97 1.16
CA ASN A 217 -23.48 -13.04 0.60
C ASN A 217 -24.17 -11.70 0.21
N VAL A 218 -23.46 -10.57 0.29
CA VAL A 218 -23.96 -9.25 -0.16
C VAL A 218 -24.15 -9.14 -1.68
N GLY A 219 -23.63 -10.12 -2.44
CA GLY A 219 -23.80 -10.20 -3.90
C GLY A 219 -22.57 -9.81 -4.72
N LYS A 220 -21.36 -9.82 -4.14
CA LYS A 220 -20.10 -9.52 -4.85
C LYS A 220 -19.90 -10.39 -6.10
N SER A 221 -20.03 -11.71 -5.95
CA SER A 221 -19.90 -12.65 -7.09
C SER A 221 -20.98 -12.43 -8.13
N SER A 222 -22.21 -12.11 -7.73
CA SER A 222 -23.31 -11.80 -8.66
C SER A 222 -23.02 -10.53 -9.46
N LEU A 223 -22.49 -9.50 -8.79
CA LEU A 223 -22.12 -8.25 -9.45
C LEU A 223 -20.97 -8.46 -10.42
N LEU A 224 -19.89 -9.13 -9.99
CA LEU A 224 -18.76 -9.43 -10.86
C LEU A 224 -19.19 -10.27 -12.07
N ASN A 225 -19.98 -11.32 -11.86
CA ASN A 225 -20.49 -12.15 -12.94
C ASN A 225 -21.32 -11.34 -13.94
N ARG A 226 -22.18 -10.43 -13.47
CA ARG A 226 -22.93 -9.54 -14.36
C ARG A 226 -22.00 -8.65 -15.18
N LEU A 227 -21.09 -7.96 -14.50
CA LEU A 227 -20.13 -7.06 -15.14
C LEU A 227 -19.27 -7.78 -16.20
N THR A 228 -18.87 -9.03 -15.93
CA THR A 228 -18.11 -9.86 -16.89
C THR A 228 -18.98 -10.53 -17.96
N GLY A 229 -20.28 -10.74 -17.69
CA GLY A 229 -21.20 -11.49 -18.54
C GLY A 229 -21.89 -10.63 -19.59
N GLU A 230 -22.18 -9.37 -19.27
CA GLU A 230 -22.75 -8.39 -20.21
C GLU A 230 -21.71 -7.94 -21.26
N ASN A 231 -20.42 -7.93 -20.91
CA ASN A 231 -19.33 -7.44 -21.78
C ASN A 231 -18.36 -8.55 -22.19
N ARG A 232 -18.91 -9.68 -22.64
CA ARG A 232 -18.14 -10.86 -23.09
C ARG A 232 -17.38 -10.67 -24.41
N SER A 233 -17.44 -9.49 -25.04
CA SER A 233 -16.65 -9.17 -26.22
C SER A 233 -15.25 -8.69 -25.81
N VAL A 234 -14.31 -9.63 -25.85
CA VAL A 234 -12.89 -9.38 -26.14
C VAL A 234 -12.15 -8.48 -25.14
N VAL A 235 -11.56 -9.10 -24.11
CA VAL A 235 -10.34 -8.54 -23.52
C VAL A 235 -9.30 -9.66 -23.32
N ASP A 236 -9.15 -10.50 -24.34
CA ASP A 236 -7.93 -11.28 -24.48
C ASP A 236 -6.84 -10.32 -24.98
N SER A 237 -5.85 -10.05 -24.12
CA SER A 237 -4.63 -9.28 -24.39
C SER A 237 -4.82 -7.79 -24.73
N VAL A 238 -5.01 -6.94 -23.71
CA VAL A 238 -4.53 -5.55 -23.81
C VAL A 238 -3.00 -5.61 -23.88
N ALA A 239 -2.43 -5.22 -25.02
CA ALA A 239 -0.98 -5.19 -25.20
C ALA A 239 -0.33 -4.29 -24.14
N GLY A 240 0.71 -4.79 -23.46
CA GLY A 240 1.48 -4.04 -22.47
C GLY A 240 1.03 -4.18 -21.01
N THR A 241 0.01 -4.99 -20.69
CA THR A 241 -0.36 -5.26 -19.29
C THR A 241 0.04 -6.67 -18.84
N THR A 242 0.92 -6.79 -17.85
CA THR A 242 1.00 -7.99 -17.00
C THR A 242 -0.26 -8.04 -16.15
N VAL A 243 -1.20 -8.90 -16.55
CA VAL A 243 -2.41 -9.19 -15.77
C VAL A 243 -2.05 -10.34 -14.84
N ASP A 244 -2.16 -10.11 -13.53
CA ASP A 244 -2.07 -11.19 -12.54
C ASP A 244 -3.20 -12.21 -12.87
N PRO A 245 -2.93 -13.53 -12.97
CA PRO A 245 -3.94 -14.54 -13.31
C PRO A 245 -5.17 -14.57 -12.39
N VAL A 246 -5.14 -13.84 -11.27
CA VAL A 246 -6.19 -13.72 -10.25
C VAL A 246 -7.11 -12.51 -10.51
N ASP A 247 -6.71 -11.55 -11.34
CA ASP A 247 -7.46 -10.32 -11.65
C ASP A 247 -8.45 -10.53 -12.82
N SER A 248 -9.51 -9.70 -12.87
CA SER A 248 -10.45 -9.69 -14.00
C SER A 248 -10.46 -8.34 -14.69
N LEU A 249 -10.35 -8.33 -16.01
CA LEU A 249 -10.64 -7.14 -16.82
C LEU A 249 -12.14 -7.07 -17.10
N VAL A 250 -12.71 -5.90 -16.88
CA VAL A 250 -14.14 -5.63 -17.04
C VAL A 250 -14.27 -4.35 -17.85
N GLU A 251 -14.90 -4.42 -19.01
CA GLU A 251 -15.36 -3.22 -19.70
C GLU A 251 -16.60 -2.68 -18.97
N LEU A 252 -16.64 -1.38 -18.69
CA LEU A 252 -17.80 -0.71 -18.10
C LEU A 252 -17.85 0.72 -18.65
N ASP A 253 -18.97 1.05 -19.30
CA ASP A 253 -19.18 2.37 -19.92
C ASP A 253 -18.09 2.74 -20.95
N GLY A 254 -17.66 1.76 -21.75
CA GLY A 254 -16.64 1.91 -22.79
C GLY A 254 -15.19 1.99 -22.29
N GLU A 255 -14.96 1.84 -20.99
CA GLU A 255 -13.63 1.85 -20.37
C GLU A 255 -13.29 0.49 -19.78
N ILE A 256 -12.03 0.07 -19.89
CA ILE A 256 -11.55 -1.17 -19.27
C ILE A 256 -11.11 -0.87 -17.83
N TRP A 257 -11.64 -1.65 -16.89
CA TRP A 257 -11.32 -1.61 -15.47
C TRP A 257 -10.69 -2.93 -15.04
N ARG A 258 -9.65 -2.88 -14.19
CA ARG A 258 -9.03 -4.07 -13.61
C ARG A 258 -9.59 -4.31 -12.22
N PHE A 259 -10.41 -5.34 -12.07
CA PHE A 259 -10.85 -5.80 -10.77
C PHE A 259 -9.76 -6.67 -10.14
N VAL A 260 -9.27 -6.28 -8.97
CA VAL A 260 -8.16 -6.95 -8.28
C VAL A 260 -8.64 -8.10 -7.38
N ASP A 261 -7.83 -9.16 -7.27
CA ASP A 261 -8.05 -10.34 -6.40
C ASP A 261 -9.46 -10.98 -6.58
N THR A 262 -9.84 -11.22 -7.84
CA THR A 262 -11.17 -11.74 -8.18
C THR A 262 -11.32 -13.26 -8.03
N ALA A 263 -10.23 -14.01 -7.88
CA ALA A 263 -10.30 -15.47 -7.72
C ALA A 263 -11.08 -15.89 -6.45
N GLY A 264 -11.00 -15.09 -5.38
CA GLY A 264 -11.79 -15.29 -4.16
C GLY A 264 -13.30 -15.04 -4.37
N LEU A 265 -13.67 -14.22 -5.36
CA LEU A 265 -15.06 -13.92 -5.71
C LEU A 265 -15.66 -14.98 -6.65
N ARG A 266 -14.84 -15.62 -7.49
CA ARG A 266 -15.27 -16.64 -8.46
C ARG A 266 -15.46 -18.03 -7.86
N LYS A 267 -14.60 -18.44 -6.90
CA LYS A 267 -14.79 -19.71 -6.19
C LYS A 267 -15.75 -19.52 -5.02
N ARG A 268 -16.97 -20.07 -5.12
CA ARG A 268 -17.87 -20.32 -3.98
C ARG A 268 -17.23 -21.34 -3.04
N VAL A 269 -16.16 -20.98 -2.34
CA VAL A 269 -15.57 -21.90 -1.37
C VAL A 269 -16.45 -21.87 -0.13
N LYS A 270 -17.22 -22.93 0.08
CA LYS A 270 -17.81 -23.25 1.38
C LYS A 270 -16.64 -23.41 2.36
N PHE A 271 -16.39 -22.41 3.20
CA PHE A 271 -15.43 -22.56 4.28
C PHE A 271 -16.17 -22.83 5.59
N GLU A 272 -15.75 -23.90 6.26
CA GLU A 272 -16.06 -24.19 7.66
C GLU A 272 -15.41 -23.14 8.60
N SER A 273 -15.93 -23.04 9.82
CA SER A 273 -15.56 -22.05 10.84
C SER A 273 -14.04 -22.02 11.09
N GLY A 274 -13.41 -20.90 10.71
CA GLY A 274 -11.96 -20.66 10.71
C GLY A 274 -11.50 -19.70 9.60
N ALA A 275 -12.37 -19.41 8.62
CA ALA A 275 -12.06 -18.62 7.42
C ALA A 275 -12.23 -17.10 7.51
N GLU A 276 -12.72 -16.54 8.62
CA GLU A 276 -12.92 -15.09 8.74
C GLU A 276 -11.59 -14.31 8.76
N TYR A 277 -10.56 -14.83 9.43
CA TYR A 277 -9.23 -14.21 9.48
C TYR A 277 -8.56 -14.15 8.09
N TYR A 278 -8.76 -15.18 7.26
CA TYR A 278 -8.21 -15.22 5.91
C TYR A 278 -9.02 -14.40 4.91
N ALA A 279 -10.33 -14.29 5.11
CA ALA A 279 -11.18 -13.40 4.33
C ALA A 279 -10.83 -11.92 4.57
N SER A 280 -10.49 -11.54 5.81
CA SER A 280 -10.09 -10.17 6.14
C SER A 280 -8.71 -9.81 5.58
N LEU A 281 -7.73 -10.72 5.61
CA LEU A 281 -6.41 -10.51 5.00
C LEU A 281 -6.48 -10.33 3.48
N ARG A 282 -7.29 -11.14 2.77
CA ARG A 282 -7.52 -10.98 1.32
C ARG A 282 -8.22 -9.67 1.00
N THR A 283 -9.25 -9.32 1.77
CA THR A 283 -9.95 -8.04 1.63
C THR A 283 -8.98 -6.87 1.78
N LYS A 284 -8.06 -6.95 2.76
CA LYS A 284 -7.03 -5.92 2.98
C LYS A 284 -6.08 -5.81 1.78
N SER A 285 -5.54 -6.93 1.31
CA SER A 285 -4.62 -6.95 0.16
C SER A 285 -5.27 -6.39 -1.11
N ALA A 286 -6.53 -6.76 -1.39
CA ALA A 286 -7.29 -6.22 -2.52
C ALA A 286 -7.48 -4.69 -2.41
N ILE A 287 -7.78 -4.17 -1.22
CA ILE A 287 -7.88 -2.72 -0.99
C ILE A 287 -6.51 -2.03 -1.18
N GLU A 288 -5.44 -2.65 -0.70
CA GLU A 288 -4.09 -2.10 -0.81
C GLU A 288 -3.57 -2.04 -2.24
N THR A 289 -3.98 -2.96 -3.12
CA THR A 289 -3.57 -2.97 -4.53
C THR A 289 -4.47 -2.14 -5.44
N ALA A 290 -5.70 -1.84 -5.01
CA ALA A 290 -6.64 -1.00 -5.75
C ALA A 290 -6.37 0.50 -5.61
N GLU A 291 -6.94 1.27 -6.54
CA GLU A 291 -7.00 2.73 -6.46
C GLU A 291 -8.36 3.18 -5.89
N VAL A 292 -9.42 2.47 -6.28
CA VAL A 292 -10.80 2.69 -5.83
C VAL A 292 -11.43 1.40 -5.35
N ALA A 293 -12.18 1.47 -4.26
CA ALA A 293 -12.95 0.36 -3.72
C ALA A 293 -14.46 0.58 -3.93
N ILE A 294 -15.13 -0.42 -4.49
CA ILE A 294 -16.59 -0.54 -4.45
C ILE A 294 -16.94 -1.31 -3.18
N VAL A 295 -17.52 -0.62 -2.21
CA VAL A 295 -18.04 -1.25 -1.00
C VAL A 295 -19.49 -1.62 -1.23
N LEU A 296 -19.72 -2.92 -1.42
CA LEU A 296 -21.03 -3.48 -1.69
C LEU A 296 -21.75 -3.75 -0.37
N LEU A 297 -22.91 -3.11 -0.21
CA LEU A 297 -23.77 -3.18 0.97
C LEU A 297 -25.11 -3.82 0.60
N ASP A 298 -25.71 -4.57 1.51
CA ASP A 298 -27.05 -5.14 1.30
C ASP A 298 -28.09 -4.10 1.67
N ALA A 299 -28.87 -3.61 0.71
CA ALA A 299 -29.86 -2.57 0.97
C ALA A 299 -31.11 -3.10 1.70
N HIS A 300 -31.38 -4.41 1.60
CA HIS A 300 -32.54 -5.04 2.23
C HIS A 300 -32.32 -5.28 3.73
N GLU A 301 -31.06 -5.39 4.17
CA GLU A 301 -30.70 -5.61 5.57
C GLU A 301 -30.17 -4.33 6.23
N PRO A 302 -30.22 -4.24 7.57
CA PRO A 302 -29.46 -3.22 8.31
C PRO A 302 -27.95 -3.36 8.10
N LEU A 303 -27.24 -2.23 8.20
CA LEU A 303 -25.79 -2.14 8.27
C LEU A 303 -25.28 -2.93 9.47
N SER A 304 -24.41 -3.89 9.19
CA SER A 304 -23.73 -4.67 10.21
C SER A 304 -22.43 -4.01 10.66
N GLU A 305 -21.90 -4.44 11.80
CA GLU A 305 -20.54 -4.06 12.21
C GLU A 305 -19.47 -4.48 11.20
N GLN A 306 -19.71 -5.54 10.44
CA GLN A 306 -18.78 -6.01 9.42
C GLN A 306 -18.72 -5.02 8.25
N ASP A 307 -19.85 -4.43 7.87
CA ASP A 307 -19.92 -3.39 6.84
C ASP A 307 -19.11 -2.16 7.26
N LEU A 308 -19.30 -1.71 8.51
CA LEU A 308 -18.55 -0.58 9.08
C LEU A 308 -17.05 -0.87 9.18
N ARG A 309 -16.65 -2.11 9.49
CA ARG A 309 -15.24 -2.54 9.51
C ARG A 309 -14.62 -2.47 8.11
N VAL A 310 -15.30 -3.00 7.09
CA VAL A 310 -14.81 -2.93 5.69
C VAL A 310 -14.68 -1.48 5.22
N LEU A 311 -15.67 -0.64 5.52
CA LEU A 311 -15.61 0.80 5.22
C LEU A 311 -14.40 1.48 5.88
N THR A 312 -14.16 1.18 7.15
CA THR A 312 -13.02 1.73 7.90
C THR A 312 -11.70 1.32 7.26
N MET A 313 -11.55 0.05 6.86
CA MET A 313 -10.34 -0.44 6.17
C MET A 313 -10.06 0.31 4.86
N VAL A 314 -11.09 0.59 4.06
CA VAL A 314 -10.96 1.35 2.80
C VAL A 314 -10.47 2.77 3.05
N VAL A 315 -11.08 3.46 4.02
CA VAL A 315 -10.73 4.85 4.37
C VAL A 315 -9.32 4.93 4.94
N GLU A 316 -8.96 4.03 5.85
CA GLU A 316 -7.62 3.98 6.46
C GLU A 316 -6.54 3.70 5.42
N SER A 317 -6.84 2.84 4.44
CA SER A 317 -5.95 2.57 3.29
C SER A 317 -5.80 3.78 2.36
N GLY A 318 -6.65 4.81 2.50
CA GLY A 318 -6.57 6.02 1.70
C GLY A 318 -7.02 5.83 0.25
N ARG A 319 -7.88 4.84 -0.02
CA ARG A 319 -8.42 4.57 -1.34
C ARG A 319 -9.66 5.40 -1.62
N ALA A 320 -9.87 5.72 -2.90
CA ALA A 320 -11.16 6.23 -3.34
C ALA A 320 -12.27 5.21 -3.02
N CYS A 321 -13.49 5.66 -2.77
CA CYS A 321 -14.57 4.83 -2.26
C CYS A 321 -15.90 5.16 -2.93
N VAL A 322 -16.56 4.12 -3.43
CA VAL A 322 -17.94 4.15 -3.93
C VAL A 322 -18.77 3.15 -3.12
N LEU A 323 -19.89 3.61 -2.59
CA LEU A 323 -20.85 2.78 -1.87
C LEU A 323 -21.91 2.26 -2.83
N ALA A 324 -22.00 0.95 -2.97
CA ALA A 324 -22.98 0.29 -3.82
C ALA A 324 -24.02 -0.44 -2.97
N PHE A 325 -25.24 0.09 -2.92
CA PHE A 325 -26.38 -0.51 -2.22
C PHE A 325 -27.04 -1.55 -3.13
N ASN A 326 -26.67 -2.81 -2.94
CA ASN A 326 -27.11 -3.93 -3.74
C ASN A 326 -28.45 -4.50 -3.26
N LYS A 327 -29.08 -5.34 -4.09
CA LYS A 327 -30.41 -5.92 -3.87
C LYS A 327 -31.52 -4.87 -3.75
N TRP A 328 -31.34 -3.75 -4.46
CA TRP A 328 -32.33 -2.66 -4.47
C TRP A 328 -33.71 -3.08 -5.02
N ASP A 329 -33.78 -4.19 -5.74
CA ASP A 329 -35.03 -4.83 -6.17
C ASP A 329 -35.88 -5.38 -5.01
N LEU A 330 -35.30 -5.57 -3.82
CA LEU A 330 -35.98 -6.05 -2.63
C LEU A 330 -36.37 -4.92 -1.65
N VAL A 331 -36.02 -3.67 -1.95
CA VAL A 331 -36.23 -2.53 -1.02
C VAL A 331 -37.59 -1.89 -1.26
N ASP A 332 -38.44 -1.94 -0.24
CA ASP A 332 -39.72 -1.23 -0.20
C ASP A 332 -39.60 0.19 0.40
N GLU A 333 -40.73 0.89 0.53
CA GLU A 333 -40.77 2.27 1.02
C GLU A 333 -40.38 2.39 2.50
N ASP A 334 -40.83 1.44 3.33
CA ASP A 334 -40.51 1.40 4.76
C ASP A 334 -39.01 1.17 4.98
N ARG A 335 -38.42 0.17 4.32
CA ARG A 335 -36.99 -0.11 4.39
C ARG A 335 -36.17 1.07 3.88
N ARG A 336 -36.61 1.76 2.83
CA ARG A 336 -35.93 2.98 2.34
C ARG A 336 -35.85 4.04 3.43
N ASN A 337 -36.96 4.30 4.14
CA ASN A 337 -37.01 5.32 5.19
C ASN A 337 -36.11 4.96 6.38
N GLU A 338 -36.08 3.69 6.77
CA GLU A 338 -35.17 3.20 7.81
C GLU A 338 -33.71 3.36 7.40
N MET A 339 -33.38 2.97 6.17
CA MET A 339 -32.02 3.04 5.65
C MET A 339 -31.49 4.48 5.66
N ILE A 340 -32.31 5.49 5.30
CA ILE A 340 -31.87 6.90 5.35
C ILE A 340 -31.38 7.26 6.77
N ARG A 341 -32.17 6.94 7.80
CA ARG A 341 -31.81 7.23 9.20
C ARG A 341 -30.58 6.45 9.67
N GLU A 342 -30.43 5.23 9.18
CA GLU A 342 -29.29 4.37 9.44
C GLU A 342 -28.01 4.92 8.81
N LEU A 343 -28.06 5.37 7.56
CA LEU A 343 -26.91 5.95 6.85
C LEU A 343 -26.44 7.25 7.50
N GLU A 344 -27.36 8.09 7.97
CA GLU A 344 -27.04 9.31 8.72
C GLU A 344 -26.25 9.01 10.01
N ARG A 345 -26.52 7.87 10.66
CA ARG A 345 -25.86 7.45 11.90
C ARG A 345 -24.58 6.65 11.66
N GLY A 346 -24.61 5.74 10.69
CA GLY A 346 -23.54 4.76 10.44
C GLY A 346 -22.43 5.26 9.52
N LEU A 347 -22.74 6.17 8.59
CA LEU A 347 -21.79 6.64 7.56
C LEU A 347 -21.19 8.03 7.85
N VAL A 348 -21.22 8.49 9.10
CA VAL A 348 -20.68 9.79 9.53
C VAL A 348 -19.21 9.98 9.13
N ARG A 349 -18.45 8.89 8.96
CA ARG A 349 -17.04 8.92 8.55
C ARG A 349 -16.82 8.99 7.03
N VAL A 350 -17.82 8.63 6.23
CA VAL A 350 -17.74 8.58 4.76
C VAL A 350 -18.89 9.33 4.07
N PRO A 351 -19.32 10.53 4.54
CA PRO A 351 -20.41 11.26 3.90
C PRO A 351 -20.08 11.69 2.47
N TRP A 352 -18.78 11.79 2.17
CA TRP A 352 -18.20 12.15 0.89
C TRP A 352 -18.20 11.03 -0.15
N ALA A 353 -18.48 9.78 0.22
CA ALA A 353 -18.48 8.66 -0.71
C ALA A 353 -19.78 8.63 -1.53
N ASP A 354 -19.64 8.44 -2.84
CA ASP A 354 -20.78 8.35 -3.75
C ASP A 354 -21.63 7.12 -3.46
N LYS A 355 -22.96 7.28 -3.55
CA LYS A 355 -23.95 6.27 -3.20
C LYS A 355 -24.70 5.83 -4.45
N VAL A 356 -24.56 4.56 -4.83
CA VAL A 356 -25.19 4.01 -6.03
C VAL A 356 -26.10 2.85 -5.63
N ASN A 357 -27.39 2.98 -5.92
CA ASN A 357 -28.37 1.92 -5.67
C ASN A 357 -28.43 1.00 -6.89
N ILE A 358 -28.14 -0.29 -6.70
CA ILE A 358 -28.03 -1.26 -7.79
C ILE A 358 -28.75 -2.57 -7.47
N SER A 359 -28.99 -3.37 -8.50
CA SER A 359 -29.35 -4.77 -8.35
C SER A 359 -28.42 -5.64 -9.19
N ALA A 360 -27.53 -6.34 -8.51
CA ALA A 360 -26.67 -7.37 -9.10
C ALA A 360 -27.45 -8.63 -9.52
N LEU A 361 -28.76 -8.72 -9.27
CA LEU A 361 -29.62 -9.78 -9.80
C LEU A 361 -30.32 -9.37 -11.10
N THR A 362 -30.86 -8.15 -11.17
CA THR A 362 -31.64 -7.68 -12.34
C THR A 362 -30.85 -6.84 -13.34
N GLY A 363 -29.73 -6.26 -12.93
CA GLY A 363 -28.87 -5.37 -13.73
C GLY A 363 -29.22 -3.91 -13.56
N ARG A 364 -30.26 -3.61 -12.78
CA ARG A 364 -30.71 -2.24 -12.52
C ARG A 364 -29.55 -1.37 -12.04
N ALA A 365 -29.34 -0.28 -12.79
CA ALA A 365 -28.42 0.81 -12.47
C ALA A 365 -26.93 0.42 -12.29
N VAL A 366 -26.51 -0.78 -12.69
CA VAL A 366 -25.10 -1.20 -12.60
C VAL A 366 -24.18 -0.29 -13.44
N HIS A 367 -24.65 0.20 -14.59
CA HIS A 367 -23.93 1.18 -15.43
C HIS A 367 -23.57 2.47 -14.68
N LYS A 368 -24.31 2.86 -13.63
CA LYS A 368 -24.02 4.07 -12.85
C LYS A 368 -22.77 3.95 -11.98
N LEU A 369 -22.21 2.76 -11.83
CA LEU A 369 -20.94 2.56 -11.11
C LEU A 369 -19.77 3.24 -11.83
N ALA A 370 -19.68 3.17 -13.16
CA ALA A 370 -18.57 3.78 -13.90
C ALA A 370 -18.45 5.30 -13.68
N PRO A 371 -19.53 6.10 -13.84
CA PRO A 371 -19.49 7.52 -13.51
C PRO A 371 -19.04 7.80 -12.07
N ALA A 372 -19.54 7.05 -11.08
CA ALA A 372 -19.14 7.23 -9.68
C ALA A 372 -17.67 6.88 -9.45
N LEU A 373 -17.17 5.81 -10.08
CA LEU A 373 -15.74 5.44 -10.02
C LEU A 373 -14.86 6.54 -10.63
N ARG A 374 -15.26 7.13 -11.76
CA ARG A 374 -14.54 8.25 -12.39
C ARG A 374 -14.51 9.47 -11.49
N THR A 375 -15.65 9.88 -10.92
CA THR A 375 -15.71 11.00 -9.96
C THR A 375 -14.76 10.76 -8.79
N ALA A 376 -14.84 9.58 -8.17
CA ALA A 376 -14.01 9.21 -7.02
C ALA A 376 -12.52 9.24 -7.35
N LEU A 377 -12.12 8.69 -8.50
CA LEU A 377 -10.72 8.67 -8.94
C LEU A 377 -10.20 10.04 -9.38
N ASN A 378 -11.01 10.85 -10.07
CA ASN A 378 -10.63 12.21 -10.45
C ASN A 378 -10.39 13.07 -9.21
N SER A 379 -11.28 12.98 -8.21
CA SER A 379 -11.10 13.58 -6.89
C SER A 379 -9.83 13.08 -6.19
N TRP A 380 -9.58 11.78 -6.25
CA TRP A 380 -8.40 11.15 -5.66
C TRP A 380 -7.11 11.45 -6.43
N ASP A 381 -7.19 11.92 -7.67
CA ASP A 381 -6.04 12.36 -8.48
C ASP A 381 -5.78 13.87 -8.33
N THR A 382 -6.70 14.62 -7.69
CA THR A 382 -6.75 16.08 -7.75
C THR A 382 -5.57 16.75 -7.01
N ARG A 383 -4.86 17.62 -7.73
CA ARG A 383 -3.79 18.50 -7.22
C ARG A 383 -4.32 19.94 -7.10
N VAL A 384 -4.36 20.47 -5.89
CA VAL A 384 -4.64 21.89 -5.61
C VAL A 384 -3.31 22.65 -5.59
N PRO A 385 -3.14 23.71 -6.43
CA PRO A 385 -1.96 24.55 -6.41
C PRO A 385 -1.74 25.24 -5.06
N THR A 386 -0.49 25.28 -4.59
CA THR A 386 -0.12 25.81 -3.27
C THR A 386 -0.54 27.26 -3.08
N GLY A 387 -0.42 28.11 -4.12
CA GLY A 387 -0.88 29.51 -4.05
C GLY A 387 -2.38 29.63 -3.79
N ARG A 388 -3.20 28.94 -4.59
CA ARG A 388 -4.68 28.92 -4.43
C ARG A 388 -5.09 28.39 -3.06
N LEU A 389 -4.43 27.33 -2.59
CA LEU A 389 -4.68 26.75 -1.27
C LEU A 389 -4.40 27.74 -0.14
N ASN A 390 -3.27 28.45 -0.18
CA ASN A 390 -2.89 29.39 0.87
C ASN A 390 -3.76 30.64 0.87
N GLN A 391 -4.15 31.13 -0.30
CA GLN A 391 -5.09 32.25 -0.40
C GLN A 391 -6.42 31.90 0.28
N TRP A 392 -7.05 30.81 -0.16
CA TRP A 392 -8.30 30.31 0.43
C TRP A 392 -8.19 30.06 1.94
N LEU A 393 -7.09 29.45 2.39
CA LEU A 393 -6.89 29.14 3.80
C LEU A 393 -6.74 30.41 4.65
N SER A 394 -6.11 31.44 4.11
CA SER A 394 -5.93 32.72 4.78
C SER A 394 -7.28 33.42 4.97
N ASP A 395 -8.12 33.43 3.93
CA ASP A 395 -9.48 33.98 3.96
C ASP A 395 -10.37 33.21 4.95
N LEU A 396 -10.27 31.86 4.95
CA LEU A 396 -11.01 31.00 5.88
C LEU A 396 -10.63 31.29 7.34
N ILE A 397 -9.34 31.44 7.63
CA ILE A 397 -8.84 31.69 8.99
C ILE A 397 -9.20 33.10 9.45
N ALA A 398 -9.15 34.09 8.56
CA ALA A 398 -9.57 35.45 8.88
C ALA A 398 -11.07 35.49 9.26
N ALA A 399 -11.91 34.76 8.52
CA ALA A 399 -13.34 34.67 8.79
C ALA A 399 -13.68 33.83 10.04
N THR A 400 -12.93 32.76 10.30
CA THR A 400 -13.16 31.87 11.45
C THR A 400 -11.84 31.46 12.08
N PRO A 401 -11.28 32.27 12.99
CA PRO A 401 -9.97 32.00 13.59
C PRO A 401 -9.94 30.73 14.47
N PRO A 402 -8.78 30.06 14.61
CA PRO A 402 -8.63 28.92 15.51
C PRO A 402 -8.95 29.29 16.97
N PRO A 403 -9.59 28.40 17.76
CA PRO A 403 -9.88 28.67 19.16
C PRO A 403 -8.61 28.85 20.00
N VAL A 404 -8.65 29.74 21.00
CA VAL A 404 -7.54 29.98 21.92
C VAL A 404 -7.53 28.92 23.02
N ARG A 405 -6.40 28.23 23.21
CA ARG A 405 -6.21 27.29 24.33
C ARG A 405 -4.82 27.49 24.95
N GLY A 406 -4.74 27.58 26.28
CA GLY A 406 -3.47 27.82 26.98
C GLY A 406 -2.90 29.24 26.81
N GLY A 407 -3.77 30.23 26.56
CA GLY A 407 -3.40 31.66 26.53
C GLY A 407 -2.78 32.18 25.23
N LYS A 408 -2.47 31.32 24.25
CA LYS A 408 -2.02 31.75 22.92
C LYS A 408 -2.80 31.06 21.81
N GLN A 409 -3.23 31.86 20.84
CA GLN A 409 -3.91 31.35 19.66
C GLN A 409 -2.89 30.68 18.72
N PRO A 410 -3.12 29.43 18.27
CA PRO A 410 -2.28 28.82 17.25
C PRO A 410 -2.51 29.56 15.93
N LYS A 411 -1.42 29.94 15.25
CA LYS A 411 -1.46 30.50 13.90
C LYS A 411 -1.16 29.40 12.90
N VAL A 412 -1.93 29.34 11.82
CA VAL A 412 -1.55 28.56 10.64
C VAL A 412 -0.68 29.48 9.77
N LEU A 413 0.52 29.02 9.47
CA LEU A 413 1.53 29.79 8.74
C LEU A 413 1.30 29.64 7.24
N PHE A 414 1.19 28.39 6.79
CA PHE A 414 0.91 28.03 5.41
C PHE A 414 0.44 26.57 5.35
N ALA A 415 -0.07 26.17 4.21
CA ALA A 415 -0.43 24.80 3.88
C ALA A 415 0.14 24.38 2.54
N THR A 416 0.40 23.09 2.40
CA THR A 416 0.66 22.46 1.10
C THR A 416 -0.12 21.16 1.02
N GLN A 417 -0.45 20.72 -0.19
CA GLN A 417 -0.82 19.33 -0.39
C GLN A 417 0.44 18.53 -0.75
N ALA A 418 0.78 17.59 0.14
CA ALA A 418 1.99 16.77 0.05
C ALA A 418 1.79 15.52 -0.81
N SER A 419 0.55 15.07 -1.01
CA SER A 419 0.22 13.95 -1.88
C SER A 419 -1.19 14.13 -2.45
N THR A 420 -1.41 13.62 -3.66
CA THR A 420 -2.74 13.58 -4.29
C THR A 420 -3.48 12.30 -3.98
N ARG A 421 -2.81 11.19 -3.68
CA ARG A 421 -3.37 9.83 -3.69
C ARG A 421 -3.19 9.09 -2.35
N PRO A 422 -3.99 9.39 -1.30
CA PRO A 422 -5.11 10.32 -1.28
C PRO A 422 -4.70 11.79 -1.06
N PRO A 423 -5.60 12.76 -1.32
CA PRO A 423 -5.34 14.17 -1.12
C PRO A 423 -4.94 14.44 0.33
N THR A 424 -3.67 14.74 0.53
CA THR A 424 -3.05 14.88 1.85
C THR A 424 -2.51 16.30 2.01
N PHE A 425 -3.15 17.07 2.88
CA PHE A 425 -2.82 18.45 3.18
C PHE A 425 -2.02 18.52 4.49
N VAL A 426 -0.91 19.26 4.47
CA VAL A 426 -0.06 19.50 5.63
C VAL A 426 -0.18 20.97 6.00
N LEU A 427 -0.73 21.23 7.19
CA LEU A 427 -0.83 22.56 7.78
C LEU A 427 0.39 22.81 8.68
N PHE A 428 1.15 23.87 8.40
CA PHE A 428 2.25 24.29 9.25
C PHE A 428 1.76 25.33 10.24
N THR A 429 1.93 25.07 11.54
CA THR A 429 1.32 25.89 12.59
C THR A 429 2.30 26.26 13.69
N THR A 430 2.00 27.33 14.42
CA THR A 430 2.79 27.74 15.61
C THR A 430 2.43 26.95 16.87
N GLY A 431 1.33 26.21 16.83
CA GLY A 431 0.81 25.44 17.96
C GLY A 431 -0.18 24.38 17.47
N PHE A 432 -0.58 23.49 18.38
CA PHE A 432 -1.51 22.41 18.06
C PHE A 432 -2.88 22.95 17.60
N LEU A 433 -3.46 22.30 16.58
CA LEU A 433 -4.85 22.54 16.18
C LEU A 433 -5.74 21.42 16.70
N GLU A 434 -6.82 21.80 17.36
CA GLU A 434 -7.81 20.86 17.88
C GLU A 434 -8.48 20.04 16.77
N ALA A 435 -8.94 18.84 17.10
CA ALA A 435 -9.57 17.95 16.13
C ALA A 435 -10.84 18.55 15.53
N SER A 436 -11.62 19.32 16.31
CA SER A 436 -12.82 20.01 15.83
C SER A 436 -12.50 21.05 14.75
N TYR A 437 -11.46 21.85 14.95
CA TYR A 437 -11.04 22.86 13.98
C TYR A 437 -10.43 22.21 12.73
N ARG A 438 -9.70 21.10 12.88
CA ARG A 438 -9.23 20.28 11.73
C ARG A 438 -10.39 19.76 10.89
N ARG A 439 -11.45 19.22 11.51
CA ARG A 439 -12.67 18.78 10.80
C ARG A 439 -13.40 19.94 10.12
N PHE A 440 -13.39 21.13 10.74
CA PHE A 440 -13.94 22.34 10.13
C PHE A 440 -13.17 22.71 8.85
N ILE A 441 -11.83 22.73 8.90
CA ILE A 441 -11.00 22.96 7.72
C ILE A 441 -11.27 21.90 6.67
N GLU A 442 -11.31 20.61 7.03
CA GLU A 442 -11.59 19.52 6.08
C GLU A 442 -12.93 19.71 5.37
N ARG A 443 -14.00 20.01 6.11
CA ARG A 443 -15.32 20.27 5.53
C ARG A 443 -15.27 21.44 4.56
N LYS A 444 -14.66 22.55 4.95
CA LYS A 444 -14.55 23.76 4.11
C LYS A 444 -13.68 23.53 2.87
N LEU A 445 -12.63 22.73 3.02
CA LEU A 445 -11.76 22.31 1.93
C LEU A 445 -12.53 21.48 0.90
N ARG A 446 -13.39 20.58 1.36
CA ARG A 446 -14.29 19.82 0.47
C ARG A 446 -15.33 20.70 -0.22
N GLU A 447 -15.90 21.68 0.48
CA GLU A 447 -16.84 22.64 -0.11
C GLU A 447 -16.20 23.48 -1.23
N GLU A 448 -14.94 23.90 -1.09
CA GLU A 448 -14.23 24.73 -2.08
C GLU A 448 -13.65 23.91 -3.25
N PHE A 449 -13.02 22.77 -2.95
CA PHE A 449 -12.19 22.04 -3.91
C PHE A 449 -12.77 20.68 -4.30
N GLY A 450 -13.90 20.26 -3.73
CA GLY A 450 -14.57 18.99 -4.04
C GLY A 450 -14.06 17.81 -3.21
N PHE A 451 -13.52 16.79 -3.87
CA PHE A 451 -13.12 15.49 -3.30
C PHE A 451 -14.26 14.49 -3.04
N GLU A 452 -15.31 14.55 -3.86
CA GLU A 452 -16.35 13.51 -3.90
C GLU A 452 -15.75 12.14 -4.22
N GLY A 453 -16.11 11.11 -3.45
CA GLY A 453 -15.56 9.78 -3.58
C GLY A 453 -14.11 9.59 -3.12
N SER A 454 -13.43 10.64 -2.62
CA SER A 454 -12.05 10.53 -2.10
C SER A 454 -11.93 10.87 -0.60
N PRO A 455 -11.17 10.08 0.19
CA PRO A 455 -10.76 10.50 1.52
C PRO A 455 -9.81 11.69 1.42
N VAL A 456 -9.88 12.60 2.40
CA VAL A 456 -8.96 13.73 2.53
C VAL A 456 -8.21 13.57 3.84
N ARG A 457 -6.89 13.71 3.82
CA ARG A 457 -6.05 13.66 5.03
C ARG A 457 -5.54 15.05 5.36
N ILE A 458 -5.75 15.50 6.59
CA ILE A 458 -5.16 16.74 7.11
C ILE A 458 -4.17 16.40 8.22
N SER A 459 -2.90 16.68 7.97
CA SER A 459 -1.82 16.59 8.95
C SER A 459 -1.42 17.97 9.44
N VAL A 460 -0.99 18.08 10.69
CA VAL A 460 -0.55 19.34 11.29
C VAL A 460 0.89 19.17 11.75
N ARG A 461 1.78 20.03 11.26
CA ARG A 461 3.17 20.13 11.69
C ARG A 461 3.36 21.39 12.50
N VAL A 462 3.62 21.22 13.80
CA VAL A 462 3.92 22.34 14.70
C VAL A 462 5.39 22.70 14.55
N ARG A 463 5.68 23.97 14.25
CA ARG A 463 7.06 24.46 14.17
C ARG A 463 7.71 24.39 15.56
N GLU A 464 8.80 23.64 15.67
CA GLU A 464 9.64 23.66 16.87
C GLU A 464 10.28 25.04 17.02
N LYS A 465 10.23 25.60 18.23
CA LYS A 465 11.04 26.77 18.56
C LYS A 465 12.50 26.32 18.51
N LYS A 466 13.27 26.81 17.52
CA LYS A 466 14.73 26.76 17.60
C LYS A 466 15.12 27.30 18.97
N LYS A 467 15.75 26.47 19.83
CA LYS A 467 16.44 26.95 21.02
C LYS A 467 17.45 27.97 20.50
N ALA A 468 17.27 29.25 20.84
CA ALA A 468 18.27 30.25 20.58
C ALA A 468 19.59 29.71 21.13
N GLY A 469 20.59 29.58 20.27
CA GLY A 469 21.88 29.07 20.66
C GLY A 469 22.35 29.83 21.89
N SER A 470 22.75 29.09 22.92
CA SER A 470 23.55 29.62 24.02
C SER A 470 24.86 30.11 23.42
N GLY A 471 24.84 31.34 22.91
CA GLY A 471 26.02 32.08 22.54
C GLY A 471 26.88 32.21 23.79
N LYS A 472 28.14 31.77 23.64
CA LYS A 472 29.26 32.00 24.55
C LYS A 472 29.10 33.30 25.35
N LYS A 473 29.17 33.18 26.66
CA LYS A 473 29.96 34.08 27.50
C LYS A 473 30.79 33.24 28.44
#